data_AF-A0A1Q9JXF5-F1
#
_entry.id   AF-A0A1Q9JXF5-F1
#
_cell.length_a   1.000
_cell.length_b   1.000
_cell.length_c   1.000
_cell.angle_alpha   90.00
_cell.angle_beta   90.00
_cell.angle_gamma   90.00
#
_symmetry.space_group_name_H-M   'P 1'
#
loop_
_entity.id
_entity.type
_entity.pdbx_description
1 polymer ?
#
loop_
_entity_poly.entity_id
_entity_poly.type
_entity_poly.pdbx_seq_one_letter_code
_entity_poly.pdbx_strand_id
1 'polypeptide(L)'
;MPLSTWQFEQIMRSYDQTRQRNHALHLKRQDEIYQTIPEIKNIDDTIAEHSIQAGKALLFHKDDQVLKDLKIENLELSMKKVELLVSNGYEPDYLNPIYDCSLCKDTGYVNGEKCRCLKQSIVRQAYQQSNIEKKLQEENFQTFSYEYYDNKPMYPNLPTPRQNIVSIVEKCMDFIQTFSSNPGQNILFQGSVGVGKTFLTNCIAKELIDEAYTVIYLTSFQLVEILENHRFHRKEETQNLYTMDYILNCDLLIIDDLGTELTNAFVASQLFLCINERLLRKKSTIISTNLSLSKLTEAYSERVVSRITENYLICKIYGDDIRIKKSFAN
;
A
#
# COMPACT_ATOMS: atom_id res chain seq x y z
N MET A 1 15.09 7.56 -7.82
CA MET A 1 14.74 8.61 -8.80
C MET A 1 13.22 8.79 -8.79
N PRO A 2 12.68 10.01 -8.99
CA PRO A 2 11.24 10.22 -9.11
C PRO A 2 10.68 9.39 -10.26
N LEU A 3 9.39 9.01 -10.17
CA LEU A 3 8.72 8.42 -11.31
C LEU A 3 8.62 9.48 -12.40
N SER A 4 9.24 9.25 -13.55
CA SER A 4 9.15 10.21 -14.66
C SER A 4 7.73 10.26 -15.20
N THR A 5 7.35 11.37 -15.86
CA THR A 5 6.05 11.51 -16.53
C THR A 5 5.77 10.30 -17.44
N TRP A 6 6.79 9.84 -18.17
CA TRP A 6 6.71 8.64 -18.99
C TRP A 6 6.35 7.39 -18.17
N GLN A 7 6.94 7.20 -16.99
CA GLN A 7 6.65 6.06 -16.14
C GLN A 7 5.24 6.11 -15.56
N PHE A 8 4.75 7.29 -15.19
CA PHE A 8 3.37 7.45 -14.75
C PHE A 8 2.39 7.16 -15.89
N GLU A 9 2.70 7.63 -17.10
CA GLU A 9 1.96 7.27 -18.31
C GLU A 9 1.98 5.76 -18.58
N GLN A 10 3.11 5.07 -18.35
CA GLN A 10 3.15 3.60 -18.47
C GLN A 10 2.21 2.91 -17.48
N ILE A 11 2.14 3.39 -16.23
CA ILE A 11 1.17 2.89 -15.25
C ILE A 11 -0.25 3.15 -15.77
N MET A 12 -0.58 4.38 -16.20
CA MET A 12 -1.93 4.66 -16.68
C MET A 12 -2.30 3.84 -17.93
N ARG A 13 -1.34 3.57 -18.82
CA ARG A 13 -1.52 2.67 -19.96
C ARG A 13 -1.85 1.24 -19.52
N SER A 14 -1.26 0.74 -18.42
CA SER A 14 -1.61 -0.60 -17.93
C SER A 14 -3.06 -0.67 -17.43
N TYR A 15 -3.56 0.39 -16.79
CA TYR A 15 -4.97 0.51 -16.42
C TYR A 15 -5.89 0.57 -17.65
N ASP A 16 -5.50 1.30 -18.70
CA ASP A 16 -6.23 1.31 -19.97
C ASP A 16 -6.29 -0.07 -20.62
N GLN A 17 -5.16 -0.78 -20.64
CA GLN A 17 -5.08 -2.15 -21.16
C GLN A 17 -5.95 -3.12 -20.35
N THR A 18 -5.93 -3.03 -19.02
CA THR A 18 -6.80 -3.82 -18.15
C THR A 18 -8.27 -3.57 -18.47
N ARG A 19 -8.69 -2.31 -18.62
CA ARG A 19 -10.07 -1.96 -19.00
C ARG A 19 -10.45 -2.53 -20.36
N GLN A 20 -9.59 -2.39 -21.37
CA GLN A 20 -9.83 -2.95 -22.70
C GLN A 20 -9.93 -4.48 -22.66
N ARG A 21 -9.04 -5.14 -21.93
CA ARG A 21 -9.06 -6.59 -21.73
C ARG A 21 -10.34 -7.06 -21.06
N ASN A 22 -10.74 -6.41 -19.96
CA ASN A 22 -11.95 -6.77 -19.21
C ASN A 22 -13.22 -6.48 -20.03
N HIS A 23 -13.25 -5.39 -20.80
CA HIS A 23 -14.35 -5.10 -21.71
C HIS A 23 -14.45 -6.13 -22.84
N ALA A 24 -13.34 -6.50 -23.48
CA ALA A 24 -13.32 -7.52 -24.53
C ALA A 24 -13.78 -8.89 -23.99
N LEU A 25 -13.36 -9.26 -22.78
CA LEU A 25 -13.81 -10.49 -22.13
C LEU A 25 -15.32 -10.46 -21.83
N HIS A 26 -15.83 -9.33 -21.35
CA HIS A 26 -17.25 -9.16 -21.08
C HIS A 26 -18.09 -9.28 -22.36
N LEU A 27 -17.67 -8.64 -23.47
CA LEU A 27 -18.34 -8.80 -24.78
C LEU A 27 -18.31 -10.26 -25.26
N LYS A 28 -17.20 -10.97 -25.06
CA LYS A 28 -17.10 -12.39 -25.40
C LYS A 28 -18.08 -13.25 -24.62
N ARG A 29 -18.24 -13.00 -23.30
CA ARG A 29 -19.24 -13.68 -22.47
C ARG A 29 -20.66 -13.36 -22.93
N GLN A 30 -20.92 -12.12 -23.31
CA GLN A 30 -22.23 -11.72 -23.81
C GLN A 30 -22.58 -12.44 -25.12
N ASP A 31 -21.65 -12.49 -26.08
CA ASP A 31 -21.83 -13.20 -27.36
C ASP A 31 -22.06 -14.70 -27.14
N GLU A 32 -21.28 -15.33 -26.25
CA GLU A 32 -21.48 -16.73 -25.85
C GLU A 32 -22.90 -16.98 -25.31
N ILE A 33 -23.38 -16.13 -24.39
CA ILE A 33 -24.72 -16.26 -23.82
C ILE A 33 -25.80 -15.98 -24.86
N TYR A 34 -25.63 -15.01 -25.75
CA TYR A 34 -26.61 -14.74 -26.80
C TYR A 34 -26.73 -15.89 -27.81
N GLN A 35 -25.65 -16.63 -28.06
CA GLN A 35 -25.68 -17.81 -28.92
C GLN A 35 -26.29 -19.02 -28.20
N THR A 36 -26.01 -19.19 -26.91
CA THR A 36 -26.43 -20.35 -26.12
C THR A 36 -27.85 -20.21 -25.57
N ILE A 37 -28.22 -18.99 -25.16
CA ILE A 37 -29.50 -18.63 -24.54
C ILE A 37 -30.07 -17.37 -25.25
N PRO A 38 -30.60 -17.50 -26.49
CA PRO A 38 -31.07 -16.36 -27.29
C PRO A 38 -32.17 -15.54 -26.62
N GLU A 39 -32.93 -16.13 -25.69
CA GLU A 39 -33.95 -15.46 -24.89
C GLU A 39 -33.39 -14.29 -24.08
N ILE A 40 -32.14 -14.40 -23.60
CA ILE A 40 -31.47 -13.32 -22.86
C ILE A 40 -31.24 -12.10 -23.77
N LYS A 41 -30.94 -12.31 -25.06
CA LYS A 41 -30.82 -11.21 -26.03
C LYS A 41 -32.15 -10.50 -26.24
N ASN A 42 -33.24 -11.25 -26.40
CA ASN A 42 -34.59 -10.67 -26.55
C ASN A 42 -34.97 -9.82 -25.33
N ILE A 43 -34.60 -10.28 -24.13
CA ILE A 43 -34.80 -9.50 -22.90
C ILE A 43 -34.01 -8.19 -22.94
N ASP A 44 -32.73 -8.22 -23.34
CA ASP A 44 -31.90 -7.03 -23.44
C ASP A 44 -32.43 -6.03 -24.48
N ASP A 45 -32.90 -6.51 -25.63
CA ASP A 45 -33.55 -5.68 -26.64
C ASP A 45 -34.83 -5.01 -26.09
N THR A 46 -35.64 -5.75 -25.31
CA THR A 46 -36.85 -5.23 -24.65
C THR A 46 -36.52 -4.14 -23.61
N ILE A 47 -35.50 -4.36 -22.77
CA ILE A 47 -35.04 -3.36 -21.79
C ILE A 47 -34.54 -2.08 -22.48
N ALA A 48 -33.88 -2.23 -23.64
CA ALA A 48 -33.43 -1.09 -24.44
C ALA A 48 -34.63 -0.29 -25.01
N GLU A 49 -35.67 -0.97 -25.49
CA GLU A 49 -36.92 -0.33 -25.92
C GLU A 49 -37.62 0.43 -24.79
N HIS A 50 -37.70 -0.17 -23.59
CA HIS A 50 -38.25 0.49 -22.40
C HIS A 50 -37.49 1.79 -22.07
N SER A 51 -36.17 1.80 -22.25
CA SER A 51 -35.35 3.00 -22.04
C SER A 51 -35.73 4.14 -23.00
N ILE A 52 -36.03 3.81 -24.26
CA ILE A 52 -36.52 4.77 -25.26
C ILE A 52 -37.91 5.29 -24.89
N GLN A 53 -38.80 4.41 -24.44
CA GLN A 53 -40.15 4.79 -24.00
C GLN A 53 -40.11 5.71 -22.78
N ALA A 54 -39.29 5.39 -21.78
CA ALA A 54 -39.09 6.22 -20.59
C ALA A 54 -38.56 7.62 -20.95
N GLY A 55 -37.57 7.70 -21.87
CA GLY A 55 -37.06 8.97 -22.37
C GLY A 55 -38.13 9.83 -23.05
N LYS A 56 -39.00 9.21 -23.87
CA LYS A 56 -40.14 9.90 -24.48
C LYS A 56 -41.15 10.38 -23.44
N ALA A 57 -41.47 9.56 -22.44
CA ALA A 57 -42.41 9.90 -21.38
C ALA A 57 -41.95 11.14 -20.58
N LEU A 58 -40.65 11.21 -20.25
CA LEU A 58 -40.05 12.35 -19.55
C LEU A 58 -40.10 13.65 -20.37
N LEU A 59 -39.89 13.57 -21.69
CA LEU A 59 -39.84 14.74 -22.56
C LEU A 59 -41.22 15.29 -22.95
N PHE A 60 -42.17 14.41 -23.23
CA PHE A 60 -43.44 14.80 -23.87
C PHE A 60 -44.66 14.66 -22.98
N HIS A 61 -44.65 13.78 -21.98
CA HIS A 61 -45.86 13.36 -21.29
C HIS A 61 -45.86 13.61 -19.78
N LYS A 62 -44.69 13.77 -19.13
CA LYS A 62 -44.55 13.88 -17.66
C LYS A 62 -45.40 12.84 -16.90
N ASP A 63 -45.48 11.63 -17.45
CA ASP A 63 -46.29 10.55 -16.90
C ASP A 63 -45.42 9.68 -15.98
N ASP A 64 -45.52 9.97 -14.68
CA ASP A 64 -44.81 9.24 -13.63
C ASP A 64 -45.28 7.78 -13.49
N GLN A 65 -46.49 7.43 -13.96
CA GLN A 65 -47.00 6.06 -13.84
C GLN A 65 -46.32 5.15 -14.85
N VAL A 66 -46.20 5.60 -16.11
CA VAL A 66 -45.46 4.87 -17.16
C VAL A 66 -44.03 4.59 -16.74
N LEU A 67 -43.36 5.55 -16.10
CA LEU A 67 -41.99 5.36 -15.61
C LEU A 67 -41.89 4.31 -14.50
N LYS A 68 -42.91 4.22 -13.62
CA LYS A 68 -42.96 3.20 -12.57
C LYS A 68 -43.22 1.82 -13.15
N ASP A 69 -44.14 1.71 -14.10
CA ASP A 69 -44.51 0.44 -14.72
C ASP A 69 -43.32 -0.15 -15.49
N LEU A 70 -42.65 0.66 -16.33
CA LEU A 70 -41.44 0.24 -17.05
C LEU A 70 -40.30 -0.18 -16.10
N LYS A 71 -40.22 0.43 -14.91
CA LYS A 71 -39.23 0.05 -13.90
C LYS A 71 -39.54 -1.32 -13.29
N ILE A 72 -40.81 -1.63 -13.04
CA ILE A 72 -41.25 -2.95 -12.53
C ILE A 72 -40.97 -4.02 -13.59
N GLU A 73 -41.35 -3.78 -14.84
CA GLU A 73 -41.10 -4.71 -15.95
C GLU A 73 -39.60 -4.96 -16.15
N ASN A 74 -38.77 -3.92 -16.10
CA ASN A 74 -37.31 -4.08 -16.18
C ASN A 74 -36.73 -4.92 -15.02
N LEU A 75 -37.31 -4.85 -13.81
CA LEU A 75 -36.90 -5.69 -12.70
C LEU A 75 -37.28 -7.16 -12.93
N GLU A 76 -38.50 -7.43 -13.39
CA GLU A 76 -38.95 -8.79 -13.71
C GLU A 76 -38.10 -9.42 -14.83
N LEU A 77 -37.82 -8.66 -15.89
CA LEU A 77 -36.94 -9.06 -16.98
C LEU A 77 -35.51 -9.34 -16.49
N SER A 78 -34.99 -8.50 -15.59
CA SER A 78 -33.67 -8.72 -14.99
C SER A 78 -33.61 -9.98 -14.13
N MET A 79 -34.67 -10.26 -13.35
CA MET A 79 -34.78 -11.51 -12.58
C MET A 79 -34.82 -12.73 -13.50
N LYS A 80 -35.61 -12.66 -14.57
CA LYS A 80 -35.70 -13.73 -15.58
C LYS A 80 -34.34 -14.00 -16.25
N LYS A 81 -33.53 -12.97 -16.53
CA LYS A 81 -32.16 -13.16 -17.02
C LYS A 81 -31.32 -14.00 -16.07
N VAL A 82 -31.38 -13.70 -14.77
CA VAL A 82 -30.62 -14.45 -13.75
C VAL A 82 -31.09 -15.90 -13.67
N GLU A 83 -32.41 -16.15 -13.71
CA GLU A 83 -32.97 -17.51 -13.74
C GLU A 83 -32.52 -18.30 -14.98
N LEU A 84 -32.53 -17.67 -16.15
CA LEU A 84 -32.06 -18.27 -17.40
C LEU A 84 -30.57 -18.62 -17.36
N LEU A 85 -29.72 -17.75 -16.78
CA LEU A 85 -28.30 -18.04 -16.60
C LEU A 85 -28.10 -19.26 -15.69
N VAL A 86 -28.71 -19.26 -14.50
CA VAL A 86 -28.53 -20.31 -13.49
C VAL A 86 -29.08 -21.66 -13.98
N SER A 87 -30.26 -21.67 -14.63
CA SER A 87 -30.86 -22.90 -15.17
C SER A 87 -30.03 -23.54 -16.29
N ASN A 88 -29.17 -22.75 -16.96
CA ASN A 88 -28.24 -23.22 -17.98
C ASN A 88 -26.82 -23.44 -17.44
N GLY A 89 -26.62 -23.39 -16.12
CA GLY A 89 -25.35 -23.72 -15.45
C GLY A 89 -24.35 -22.56 -15.37
N TYR A 90 -24.77 -21.33 -15.62
CA TYR A 90 -23.93 -20.14 -15.46
C TYR A 90 -24.14 -19.48 -14.09
N GLU A 91 -23.10 -18.81 -13.58
CA GLU A 91 -23.20 -17.97 -12.39
C GLU A 91 -24.18 -16.80 -12.62
N PRO A 92 -24.93 -16.35 -11.59
CA PRO A 92 -25.94 -15.30 -11.73
C PRO A 92 -25.33 -13.95 -12.14
N ASP A 93 -24.04 -13.72 -11.88
CA ASP A 93 -23.29 -12.52 -12.23
C ASP A 93 -22.42 -12.68 -13.49
N TYR A 94 -22.58 -13.76 -14.26
CA TYR A 94 -21.73 -14.07 -15.41
C TYR A 94 -21.66 -12.93 -16.44
N LEU A 95 -22.79 -12.24 -16.63
CA LEU A 95 -22.95 -11.08 -17.51
C LEU A 95 -22.66 -9.74 -16.83
N ASN A 96 -22.16 -9.70 -15.59
CA ASN A 96 -21.78 -8.43 -14.98
C ASN A 96 -20.47 -7.90 -15.59
N PRO A 97 -20.26 -6.56 -15.57
CA PRO A 97 -18.98 -5.99 -15.93
C PRO A 97 -17.85 -6.54 -15.07
N ILE A 98 -16.73 -6.84 -15.71
CA ILE A 98 -15.55 -7.44 -15.08
C ILE A 98 -14.57 -6.32 -14.73
N TYR A 99 -14.02 -6.35 -13.51
CA TYR A 99 -13.00 -5.41 -13.06
C TYR A 99 -11.91 -6.12 -12.27
N ASP A 100 -10.66 -5.69 -12.42
CA ASP A 100 -9.56 -6.16 -11.57
C ASP A 100 -9.61 -5.46 -10.20
N CYS A 101 -10.01 -4.19 -10.18
CA CYS A 101 -10.22 -3.40 -8.97
C CYS A 101 -11.68 -2.96 -8.86
N SER A 102 -12.42 -3.56 -7.94
CA SER A 102 -13.84 -3.24 -7.67
C SER A 102 -14.08 -1.80 -7.19
N LEU A 103 -13.10 -1.18 -6.52
CA LEU A 103 -13.23 0.16 -5.95
C LEU A 103 -13.21 1.25 -7.02
N CYS A 104 -12.22 1.23 -7.91
CA CYS A 104 -12.08 2.24 -8.96
C CYS A 104 -12.61 1.79 -10.32
N LYS A 105 -13.05 0.53 -10.45
CA LYS A 105 -13.46 -0.07 -11.72
C LYS A 105 -12.38 0.10 -12.80
N ASP A 106 -11.15 -0.21 -12.42
CA ASP A 106 -9.93 -0.13 -13.24
C ASP A 106 -9.62 1.27 -13.81
N THR A 107 -10.17 2.34 -13.24
CA THR A 107 -9.82 3.71 -13.63
C THR A 107 -8.57 4.22 -12.91
N GLY A 108 -8.23 3.63 -11.77
CA GLY A 108 -7.20 4.11 -10.87
C GLY A 108 -7.64 5.28 -9.98
N TYR A 109 -8.89 5.77 -10.07
CA TYR A 109 -9.40 6.90 -9.29
C TYR A 109 -10.75 6.60 -8.63
N VAL A 110 -10.98 7.19 -7.46
CA VAL A 110 -12.26 7.18 -6.75
C VAL A 110 -12.55 8.61 -6.32
N ASN A 111 -13.66 9.19 -6.77
CA ASN A 111 -14.06 10.58 -6.47
C ASN A 111 -12.97 11.64 -6.74
N GLY A 112 -12.19 11.46 -7.81
CA GLY A 112 -11.09 12.36 -8.19
C GLY A 112 -9.78 12.11 -7.43
N GLU A 113 -9.78 11.26 -6.40
CA GLU A 113 -8.55 10.86 -5.70
C GLU A 113 -7.98 9.56 -6.27
N LYS A 114 -6.65 9.43 -6.20
CA LYS A 114 -5.97 8.19 -6.59
C LYS A 114 -6.47 7.03 -5.72
N CYS A 115 -6.97 5.98 -6.38
CA CYS A 115 -7.35 4.76 -5.73
C CYS A 115 -6.14 4.08 -5.08
N ARG A 116 -6.39 3.28 -4.04
CA ARG A 116 -5.37 2.45 -3.37
C ARG A 116 -4.55 1.62 -4.37
N CYS A 117 -5.20 0.99 -5.36
CA CYS A 117 -4.49 0.19 -6.36
C CYS A 117 -3.53 1.03 -7.21
N LEU A 118 -3.91 2.26 -7.56
CA LEU A 118 -3.06 3.15 -8.35
C LEU A 118 -1.88 3.62 -7.51
N LYS A 119 -2.12 4.02 -6.24
CA LYS A 119 -1.05 4.35 -5.30
C LYS A 119 -0.08 3.17 -5.11
N GLN A 120 -0.58 1.94 -5.05
CA GLN A 120 0.26 0.74 -4.93
C GLN A 120 1.08 0.48 -6.19
N SER A 121 0.48 0.61 -7.38
CA SER A 121 1.19 0.45 -8.67
C SER A 121 2.33 1.46 -8.83
N ILE A 122 2.05 2.70 -8.42
CA ILE A 122 2.99 3.80 -8.31
C ILE A 122 4.16 3.46 -7.38
N VAL A 123 3.87 2.99 -6.17
CA VAL A 123 4.87 2.58 -5.17
C VAL A 123 5.71 1.41 -5.69
N ARG A 124 5.07 0.39 -6.29
CA ARG A 124 5.76 -0.77 -6.88
C ARG A 124 6.71 -0.34 -8.00
N GLN A 125 6.27 0.54 -8.90
CA GLN A 125 7.10 1.06 -9.98
C GLN A 125 8.29 1.89 -9.46
N ALA A 126 8.13 2.57 -8.32
CA ALA A 126 9.23 3.25 -7.64
C ALA A 126 10.22 2.25 -7.02
N TYR A 127 9.74 1.14 -6.47
CA TYR A 127 10.58 0.09 -5.87
C TYR A 127 11.34 -0.77 -6.87
N GLN A 128 10.78 -0.99 -8.05
CA GLN A 128 11.48 -1.67 -9.15
C GLN A 128 12.79 -0.96 -9.53
N GLN A 129 12.85 0.36 -9.35
CA GLN A 129 14.04 1.15 -9.68
C GLN A 129 15.10 1.14 -8.57
N SER A 130 14.76 0.74 -7.35
CA SER A 130 15.62 0.85 -6.18
C SER A 130 16.24 -0.46 -5.71
N ASN A 131 16.14 -1.55 -6.49
CA ASN A 131 16.49 -2.91 -6.09
C ASN A 131 15.77 -3.41 -4.81
N ILE A 132 14.79 -2.66 -4.31
CA ILE A 132 14.05 -3.00 -3.08
C ILE A 132 13.19 -4.23 -3.34
N GLU A 133 12.59 -4.38 -4.52
CA GLU A 133 11.79 -5.56 -4.85
C GLU A 133 12.58 -6.87 -4.68
N LYS A 134 13.83 -6.91 -5.16
CA LYS A 134 14.72 -8.07 -4.94
C LYS A 134 14.99 -8.31 -3.45
N LYS A 135 15.27 -7.24 -2.69
CA LYS A 135 15.46 -7.34 -1.23
C LYS A 135 14.23 -7.89 -0.52
N LEU A 136 13.02 -7.45 -0.89
CA LEU A 136 11.78 -7.96 -0.26
C LEU A 136 11.55 -9.45 -0.55
N GLN A 137 11.98 -9.95 -1.73
CA GLN A 137 11.92 -11.38 -2.04
C GLN A 137 12.93 -12.22 -1.23
N GLU A 138 14.08 -11.65 -0.88
CA GLU A 138 15.15 -12.33 -0.14
C GLU A 138 15.05 -12.15 1.39
N GLU A 139 14.53 -11.00 1.84
CA GLU A 139 14.44 -10.58 3.23
C GLU A 139 12.98 -10.45 3.68
N ASN A 140 12.39 -11.57 4.12
CA ASN A 140 11.01 -11.66 4.56
C ASN A 140 10.83 -12.68 5.69
N PHE A 141 9.62 -12.76 6.26
CA PHE A 141 9.37 -13.68 7.37
C PHE A 141 9.53 -15.16 6.97
N GLN A 142 9.37 -15.51 5.69
CA GLN A 142 9.59 -16.89 5.22
C GLN A 142 11.09 -17.25 5.19
N THR A 143 11.98 -16.28 4.94
CA THR A 143 13.44 -16.47 4.95
C THR A 143 14.11 -16.07 6.26
N PHE A 144 13.36 -15.54 7.22
CA PHE A 144 13.86 -15.17 8.55
C PHE A 144 14.27 -16.43 9.33
N SER A 145 15.51 -16.48 9.80
CA SER A 145 16.00 -17.60 10.62
C SER A 145 16.43 -17.16 12.01
N TYR A 146 15.84 -17.79 13.02
CA TYR A 146 16.19 -17.63 14.43
C TYR A 146 17.54 -18.28 14.78
N GLU A 147 18.08 -19.13 13.91
CA GLU A 147 19.32 -19.87 14.19
C GLU A 147 20.54 -18.97 14.32
N TYR A 148 20.54 -17.84 13.60
CA TYR A 148 21.62 -16.85 13.66
C TYR A 148 21.71 -16.09 14.98
N TYR A 149 20.70 -16.21 15.84
CA TYR A 149 20.65 -15.58 17.15
C TYR A 149 21.01 -16.60 18.24
N ASP A 150 22.03 -16.24 19.02
CA ASP A 150 22.55 -17.09 20.08
C ASP A 150 21.52 -17.28 21.19
N ASN A 151 21.43 -18.52 21.70
CA ASN A 151 20.59 -18.85 22.85
C ASN A 151 21.36 -18.76 24.17
N LYS A 152 22.44 -17.99 24.22
CA LYS A 152 23.23 -17.73 25.43
C LYS A 152 23.02 -16.30 25.88
N PRO A 153 22.91 -16.03 27.19
CA PRO A 153 22.74 -14.67 27.68
C PRO A 153 24.00 -13.85 27.36
N MET A 154 23.82 -12.71 26.69
CA MET A 154 24.89 -11.76 26.36
C MET A 154 25.10 -10.74 27.48
N TYR A 155 24.03 -10.41 28.21
CA TYR A 155 24.03 -9.45 29.30
C TYR A 155 23.34 -10.02 30.54
N PRO A 156 23.77 -9.67 31.76
CA PRO A 156 23.09 -10.09 32.99
C PRO A 156 21.64 -9.60 33.00
N ASN A 157 20.71 -10.47 33.43
CA ASN A 157 19.28 -10.16 33.60
C ASN A 157 18.54 -9.72 32.33
N LEU A 158 19.11 -9.92 31.15
CA LEU A 158 18.40 -9.75 29.88
C LEU A 158 18.15 -11.13 29.24
N PRO A 159 17.08 -11.26 28.43
CA PRO A 159 16.87 -12.44 27.61
C PRO A 159 18.08 -12.80 26.74
N THR A 160 18.13 -14.02 26.24
CA THR A 160 19.11 -14.37 25.21
C THR A 160 18.79 -13.61 23.91
N PRO A 161 19.77 -13.34 23.03
CA PRO A 161 19.51 -12.79 21.70
C PRO A 161 18.37 -13.50 20.96
N ARG A 162 18.31 -14.84 21.08
CA ARG A 162 17.23 -15.66 20.51
C ARG A 162 15.86 -15.36 21.13
N GLN A 163 15.76 -15.30 22.46
CA GLN A 163 14.49 -14.97 23.12
C GLN A 163 14.05 -13.54 22.81
N ASN A 164 15.00 -12.60 22.76
CA ASN A 164 14.75 -11.21 22.41
C ASN A 164 14.16 -11.07 21.01
N ILE A 165 14.78 -11.69 20.01
CA ILE A 165 14.32 -11.56 18.63
C ILE A 165 12.96 -12.23 18.41
N VAL A 166 12.68 -13.36 19.07
CA VAL A 166 11.36 -14.01 19.03
C VAL A 166 10.28 -13.04 19.53
N SER A 167 10.48 -12.42 20.69
CA SER A 167 9.54 -11.43 21.23
C SER A 167 9.40 -10.20 20.33
N ILE A 168 10.46 -9.79 19.64
CA ILE A 168 10.41 -8.66 18.69
C ILE A 168 9.65 -9.05 17.43
N VAL A 169 9.84 -10.25 16.89
CA VAL A 169 9.08 -10.75 15.73
C VAL A 169 7.60 -10.84 16.07
N GLU A 170 7.23 -11.34 17.26
CA GLU A 170 5.84 -11.35 17.73
C GLU A 170 5.22 -9.95 17.71
N LYS A 171 5.94 -8.93 18.21
CA LYS A 171 5.50 -7.52 18.14
C LYS A 171 5.37 -7.00 16.71
N CYS A 172 6.23 -7.44 15.80
CA CYS A 172 6.13 -7.06 14.38
C CYS A 172 4.88 -7.68 13.73
N MET A 173 4.59 -8.94 14.06
CA MET A 173 3.38 -9.63 13.57
C MET A 173 2.12 -8.98 14.12
N ASP A 174 2.08 -8.64 15.42
CA ASP A 174 0.97 -7.90 16.03
C ASP A 174 0.76 -6.55 15.34
N PHE A 175 1.84 -5.78 15.11
CA PHE A 175 1.78 -4.51 14.39
C PHE A 175 1.17 -4.65 12.98
N ILE A 176 1.52 -5.71 12.23
CA ILE A 176 0.96 -5.96 10.89
C ILE A 176 -0.53 -6.30 11.00
N GLN A 177 -0.89 -7.24 11.88
CA GLN A 177 -2.27 -7.69 12.06
C GLN A 177 -3.20 -6.55 12.49
N THR A 178 -2.70 -5.63 13.34
CA THR A 178 -3.50 -4.51 13.83
C THR A 178 -3.37 -3.24 12.99
N PHE A 179 -2.60 -3.26 11.89
CA PHE A 179 -2.20 -2.06 11.14
C PHE A 179 -3.37 -1.21 10.66
N SER A 180 -4.45 -1.84 10.18
CA SER A 180 -5.67 -1.13 9.74
C SER A 180 -6.56 -0.68 10.90
N SER A 181 -6.73 -1.53 11.91
CA SER A 181 -7.65 -1.31 13.03
C SER A 181 -7.09 -0.35 14.08
N ASN A 182 -5.76 -0.22 14.18
CA ASN A 182 -5.07 0.61 15.15
C ASN A 182 -4.06 1.56 14.46
N PRO A 183 -4.56 2.58 13.73
CA PRO A 183 -3.69 3.46 12.95
C PRO A 183 -2.78 4.32 13.83
N GLY A 184 -1.57 4.59 13.34
CA GLY A 184 -0.61 5.47 14.01
C GLY A 184 0.32 4.76 15.00
N GLN A 185 0.35 3.43 15.00
CA GLN A 185 1.40 2.67 15.67
C GLN A 185 2.76 2.95 15.01
N ASN A 186 3.83 3.04 15.81
CA ASN A 186 5.18 3.33 15.32
C ASN A 186 6.18 2.38 15.98
N ILE A 187 7.27 2.05 15.28
CA ILE A 187 8.32 1.16 15.79
C ILE A 187 9.68 1.82 15.63
N LEU A 188 10.49 1.77 16.68
CA LEU A 188 11.91 2.10 16.63
C LEU A 188 12.72 0.81 16.79
N PHE A 189 13.40 0.37 15.74
CA PHE A 189 14.42 -0.67 15.82
C PHE A 189 15.77 -0.05 16.20
N GLN A 190 16.32 -0.49 17.33
CA GLN A 190 17.59 0.00 17.84
C GLN A 190 18.53 -1.19 18.11
N GLY A 191 19.80 -1.11 17.71
CA GLY A 191 20.76 -2.20 17.92
C GLY A 191 22.04 -2.01 17.12
N SER A 192 23.07 -2.80 17.40
CA SER A 192 24.35 -2.76 16.68
C SER A 192 24.21 -3.10 15.20
N VAL A 193 25.26 -2.83 14.42
CA VAL A 193 25.29 -3.17 12.98
C VAL A 193 25.16 -4.69 12.81
N GLY A 194 24.41 -5.11 11.79
CA GLY A 194 24.33 -6.52 11.40
C GLY A 194 23.39 -7.42 12.22
N VAL A 195 22.72 -6.90 13.25
CA VAL A 195 21.81 -7.68 14.11
C VAL A 195 20.41 -7.94 13.53
N GLY A 196 20.13 -7.52 12.29
CA GLY A 196 18.86 -7.84 11.61
C GLY A 196 17.76 -6.76 11.63
N LYS A 197 18.06 -5.51 12.03
CA LYS A 197 17.09 -4.39 12.00
C LYS A 197 16.46 -4.19 10.62
N THR A 198 17.28 -3.91 9.61
CA THR A 198 16.83 -3.69 8.23
C THR A 198 16.05 -4.90 7.68
N PHE A 199 16.46 -6.12 8.05
CA PHE A 199 15.78 -7.34 7.63
C PHE A 199 14.34 -7.39 8.17
N LEU A 200 14.13 -7.11 9.46
CA LEU A 200 12.78 -7.04 10.04
C LEU A 200 11.95 -5.92 9.42
N THR A 201 12.56 -4.77 9.17
CA THR A 201 11.91 -3.67 8.46
C THR A 201 11.42 -4.09 7.07
N ASN A 202 12.23 -4.86 6.33
CA ASN A 202 11.86 -5.42 5.02
C ASN A 202 10.77 -6.49 5.13
N CYS A 203 10.78 -7.32 6.18
CA CYS A 203 9.71 -8.27 6.46
C CYS A 203 8.36 -7.56 6.61
N ILE A 204 8.30 -6.51 7.44
CA ILE A 204 7.07 -5.72 7.64
C ILE A 204 6.65 -5.02 6.34
N ALA A 205 7.61 -4.43 5.62
CA ALA A 205 7.33 -3.74 4.35
C ALA A 205 6.68 -4.68 3.34
N LYS A 206 7.21 -5.90 3.20
CA LYS A 206 6.67 -6.90 2.28
C LYS A 206 5.21 -7.24 2.59
N GLU A 207 4.92 -7.64 3.82
CA GLU A 207 3.55 -8.04 4.22
C GLU A 207 2.55 -6.91 3.97
N LEU A 208 2.90 -5.66 4.34
CA LEU A 208 2.01 -4.52 4.13
C LEU A 208 1.86 -4.12 2.65
N ILE A 209 2.91 -4.27 1.84
CA ILE A 209 2.81 -4.06 0.38
C ILE A 209 1.92 -5.13 -0.25
N ASP A 210 2.04 -6.38 0.18
CA ASP A 210 1.24 -7.50 -0.32
C ASP A 210 -0.24 -7.34 0.08
N GLU A 211 -0.52 -6.76 1.26
CA GLU A 211 -1.87 -6.34 1.67
C GLU A 211 -2.39 -5.07 0.98
N ALA A 212 -1.60 -4.47 0.08
CA ALA A 212 -1.89 -3.24 -0.69
C ALA A 212 -1.79 -1.90 0.03
N TYR A 213 -1.11 -1.82 1.17
CA TYR A 213 -0.80 -0.53 1.79
C TYR A 213 0.28 0.23 1.04
N THR A 214 0.23 1.55 1.17
CA THR A 214 1.27 2.43 0.63
C THR A 214 2.45 2.50 1.61
N VAL A 215 3.51 1.78 1.28
CA VAL A 215 4.76 1.78 2.04
C VAL A 215 5.78 2.63 1.29
N ILE A 216 6.45 3.56 1.97
CA ILE A 216 7.61 4.30 1.46
C ILE A 216 8.83 3.93 2.29
N TYR A 217 9.86 3.39 1.64
CA TYR A 217 11.13 3.04 2.24
C TYR A 217 12.20 4.02 1.79
N LEU A 218 12.83 4.68 2.76
CA LEU A 218 13.92 5.62 2.54
C LEU A 218 15.08 5.27 3.46
N THR A 219 16.30 5.38 2.95
CA THR A 219 17.45 5.56 3.85
C THR A 219 17.40 6.94 4.47
N SER A 220 18.06 7.12 5.61
CA SER A 220 18.18 8.42 6.25
C SER A 220 18.70 9.52 5.31
N PHE A 221 19.72 9.19 4.50
CA PHE A 221 20.27 10.11 3.50
C PHE A 221 19.24 10.55 2.45
N GLN A 222 18.47 9.60 1.89
CA GLN A 222 17.42 9.91 0.91
C GLN A 222 16.33 10.81 1.50
N LEU A 223 15.94 10.55 2.75
CA LEU A 223 14.97 11.41 3.44
C LEU A 223 15.49 12.85 3.55
N VAL A 224 16.75 13.04 3.96
CA VAL A 224 17.36 14.37 4.06
C VAL A 224 17.38 15.09 2.72
N GLU A 225 17.80 14.44 1.65
CA GLU A 225 17.79 15.05 0.31
C GLU A 225 16.39 15.51 -0.10
N ILE A 226 15.36 14.72 0.20
CA ILE A 226 13.96 15.07 -0.10
C ILE A 226 13.51 16.28 0.74
N LEU A 227 13.85 16.30 2.04
CA LEU A 227 13.50 17.39 2.95
C LEU A 227 14.19 18.71 2.57
N GLU A 228 15.46 18.65 2.17
CA GLU A 228 16.21 19.81 1.67
C GLU A 228 15.58 20.35 0.39
N ASN A 229 15.37 19.47 -0.61
CA ASN A 229 14.81 19.87 -1.89
C ASN A 229 13.42 20.51 -1.77
N HIS A 230 12.56 19.99 -0.90
CA HIS A 230 11.22 20.53 -0.69
C HIS A 230 11.23 21.98 -0.15
N ARG A 231 12.20 22.33 0.69
CA ARG A 231 12.26 23.67 1.30
C ARG A 231 12.94 24.71 0.42
N PHE A 232 13.91 24.31 -0.41
CA PHE A 232 14.67 25.22 -1.28
C PHE A 232 14.08 25.38 -2.69
N HIS A 233 13.38 24.38 -3.23
CA HIS A 233 12.80 24.42 -4.58
C HIS A 233 11.27 24.49 -4.52
N ARG A 234 10.73 25.70 -4.35
CA ARG A 234 9.29 25.94 -4.15
C ARG A 234 8.46 26.08 -5.45
N LYS A 235 8.96 25.64 -6.61
CA LYS A 235 8.45 26.17 -7.90
C LYS A 235 8.29 25.25 -9.11
N GLU A 236 8.37 23.93 -8.97
CA GLU A 236 7.93 23.05 -10.06
C GLU A 236 6.86 22.08 -9.55
N GLU A 237 5.63 22.28 -10.05
CA GLU A 237 4.48 21.38 -9.90
C GLU A 237 4.72 20.06 -10.67
N THR A 238 5.85 19.40 -10.42
CA THR A 238 6.09 18.05 -10.93
C THR A 238 5.54 17.05 -9.91
N GLN A 239 4.67 16.16 -10.41
CA GLN A 239 3.98 15.12 -9.63
C GLN A 239 4.98 14.05 -9.14
N ASN A 240 5.85 14.42 -8.20
CA ASN A 240 6.89 13.55 -7.66
C ASN A 240 6.32 12.63 -6.56
N LEU A 241 6.63 11.34 -6.60
CA LEU A 241 6.19 10.38 -5.56
C LEU A 241 6.95 10.45 -4.25
N TYR A 242 8.09 11.14 -4.29
CA TYR A 242 8.86 11.52 -3.13
C TYR A 242 8.67 13.02 -2.85
N THR A 243 7.50 13.58 -3.18
CA THR A 243 7.13 14.85 -2.54
C THR A 243 6.89 14.60 -1.06
N MET A 244 7.09 15.65 -0.29
CA MET A 244 6.72 15.68 1.12
C MET A 244 5.27 15.23 1.32
N ASP A 245 4.35 15.52 0.39
CA ASP A 245 2.95 15.09 0.49
C ASP A 245 2.80 13.56 0.52
N TYR A 246 3.47 12.82 -0.37
CA TYR A 246 3.42 11.35 -0.33
C TYR A 246 4.09 10.80 0.93
N ILE A 247 5.22 11.37 1.36
CA ILE A 247 5.89 10.98 2.61
C ILE A 247 4.96 11.20 3.80
N LEU A 248 4.18 12.26 3.83
CA LEU A 248 3.26 12.55 4.93
C LEU A 248 1.96 11.74 4.86
N ASN A 249 1.53 11.32 3.67
CA ASN A 249 0.23 10.66 3.47
C ASN A 249 0.30 9.13 3.27
N CYS A 250 1.49 8.57 2.99
CA CYS A 250 1.66 7.13 2.90
C CYS A 250 1.30 6.43 4.23
N ASP A 251 0.77 5.21 4.12
CA ASP A 251 0.30 4.44 5.26
C ASP A 251 1.45 4.06 6.20
N LEU A 252 2.59 3.65 5.64
CA LEU A 252 3.81 3.39 6.37
C LEU A 252 5.00 4.12 5.74
N LEU A 253 5.71 4.90 6.56
CA LEU A 253 7.04 5.43 6.24
C LEU A 253 8.10 4.62 6.99
N ILE A 254 9.09 4.13 6.27
CA ILE A 254 10.27 3.48 6.81
C ILE A 254 11.48 4.42 6.60
N ILE A 255 12.19 4.69 7.69
CA ILE A 255 13.44 5.45 7.71
C ILE A 255 14.54 4.50 8.20
N ASP A 256 15.33 3.96 7.28
CA ASP A 256 16.40 2.99 7.58
C ASP A 256 17.73 3.68 7.89
N ASP A 257 18.45 3.14 8.87
CA ASP A 257 19.78 3.58 9.31
C ASP A 257 19.85 5.08 9.66
N LEU A 258 18.88 5.58 10.42
CA LEU A 258 18.85 6.94 10.97
C LEU A 258 20.11 7.20 11.82
N GLY A 259 20.83 8.28 11.52
CA GLY A 259 22.06 8.69 12.20
C GLY A 259 23.34 8.36 11.44
N THR A 260 23.23 7.93 10.18
CA THR A 260 24.39 7.66 9.29
C THR A 260 24.75 8.86 8.42
N GLU A 261 23.84 9.82 8.29
CA GLU A 261 24.02 11.04 7.51
C GLU A 261 24.70 12.16 8.29
N LEU A 262 25.14 13.19 7.56
CA LEU A 262 25.61 14.43 8.17
C LEU A 262 24.42 15.22 8.73
N THR A 263 24.22 15.14 10.05
CA THR A 263 23.16 15.86 10.74
C THR A 263 23.56 17.31 11.01
N ASN A 264 22.67 18.24 10.67
CA ASN A 264 22.77 19.65 11.03
C ASN A 264 21.44 20.14 11.63
N ALA A 265 21.41 21.37 12.16
CA ALA A 265 20.20 21.92 12.80
C ALA A 265 18.98 22.00 11.86
N PHE A 266 19.22 22.18 10.55
CA PHE A 266 18.17 22.16 9.55
C PHE A 266 17.56 20.76 9.39
N VAL A 267 18.41 19.74 9.21
CA VAL A 267 18.00 18.33 9.10
C VAL A 267 17.20 17.89 10.32
N ALA A 268 17.72 18.17 11.51
CA ALA A 268 17.04 17.90 12.77
C ALA A 268 15.64 18.53 12.84
N SER A 269 15.52 19.80 12.42
CA SER A 269 14.22 20.50 12.37
C SER A 269 13.26 19.91 11.35
N GLN A 270 13.73 19.48 10.18
CA GLN A 270 12.87 18.90 9.14
C GLN A 270 12.41 17.48 9.53
N LEU A 271 13.31 16.67 10.11
CA LEU A 271 12.96 15.36 10.63
C LEU A 271 11.90 15.47 11.73
N PHE A 272 12.08 16.42 12.66
CA PHE A 272 11.08 16.70 13.70
C PHE A 272 9.71 17.02 13.10
N LEU A 273 9.66 17.92 12.11
CA LEU A 273 8.41 18.30 11.45
C LEU A 273 7.76 17.08 10.77
N CYS A 274 8.55 16.28 10.04
CA CYS A 274 8.06 15.08 9.36
C CYS A 274 7.44 14.07 10.35
N ILE A 275 8.17 13.74 11.43
CA ILE A 275 7.68 12.84 12.48
C ILE A 275 6.41 13.40 13.12
N ASN A 276 6.41 14.67 13.49
CA ASN A 276 5.28 15.30 14.17
C ASN A 276 4.02 15.34 13.29
N GLU A 277 4.14 15.70 12.02
CA GLU A 277 3.02 15.70 11.07
C GLU A 277 2.42 14.30 10.89
N ARG A 278 3.27 13.27 10.77
CA ARG A 278 2.80 11.88 10.63
C ARG A 278 2.09 11.39 11.89
N LEU A 279 2.62 11.73 13.07
CA LEU A 279 1.96 11.43 14.35
C LEU A 279 0.57 12.08 14.44
N LEU A 280 0.46 13.37 14.09
CA LEU A 280 -0.82 14.09 14.08
C LEU A 280 -1.83 13.48 13.11
N ARG A 281 -1.36 12.99 11.96
CA ARG A 281 -2.20 12.32 10.93
C ARG A 281 -2.47 10.84 11.22
N LYS A 282 -1.94 10.31 12.33
CA LYS A 282 -1.99 8.87 12.68
C LYS A 282 -1.46 7.98 11.54
N LYS A 283 -0.37 8.40 10.90
CA LYS A 283 0.33 7.65 9.87
C LYS A 283 1.55 6.94 10.47
N SER A 284 1.63 5.63 10.28
CA SER A 284 2.59 4.76 10.96
C SER A 284 4.02 5.00 10.47
N THR A 285 4.98 4.99 11.37
CA THR A 285 6.40 5.22 11.02
C THR A 285 7.29 4.17 11.67
N ILE A 286 8.20 3.58 10.88
CA ILE A 286 9.25 2.69 11.36
C ILE A 286 10.58 3.40 11.17
N ILE A 287 11.37 3.44 12.24
CA ILE A 287 12.74 3.97 12.22
C ILE A 287 13.68 2.86 12.61
N SER A 288 14.79 2.70 11.89
CA SER A 288 15.90 1.84 12.30
C SER A 288 17.14 2.69 12.58
N THR A 289 17.90 2.36 13.62
CA THR A 289 19.11 3.11 13.99
C THR A 289 20.13 2.28 14.74
N ASN A 290 21.41 2.61 14.54
CA ASN A 290 22.54 2.06 15.30
C ASN A 290 22.89 2.94 16.52
N LEU A 291 22.27 4.09 16.68
CA LEU A 291 22.55 5.05 17.74
C LEU A 291 21.80 4.71 19.03
N SER A 292 22.41 5.04 20.17
CA SER A 292 21.69 5.09 21.45
C SER A 292 20.75 6.29 21.48
N LEU A 293 19.75 6.27 22.36
CA LEU A 293 18.86 7.43 22.57
C LEU A 293 19.64 8.71 22.89
N SER A 294 20.72 8.62 23.68
CA SER A 294 21.60 9.77 23.95
C SER A 294 22.25 10.34 22.69
N LYS A 295 22.81 9.48 21.83
CA LYS A 295 23.42 9.89 20.56
C LYS A 295 22.38 10.43 19.57
N LEU A 296 21.16 9.90 19.59
CA LEU A 296 20.04 10.47 18.82
C LEU A 296 19.68 11.88 19.31
N THR A 297 19.70 12.13 20.63
CA THR A 297 19.46 13.47 21.20
C THR A 297 20.52 14.45 20.73
N GLU A 298 21.78 14.05 20.74
CA GLU A 298 22.91 14.86 20.24
C GLU A 298 22.76 15.17 18.75
N ALA A 299 22.36 14.18 17.94
CA ALA A 299 22.24 14.32 16.49
C ALA A 299 21.01 15.13 16.03
N TYR A 300 19.84 14.94 16.68
CA TYR A 300 18.55 15.44 16.17
C TYR A 300 17.76 16.33 17.12
N SER A 301 18.24 16.58 18.34
CA SER A 301 17.57 17.28 19.45
C SER A 301 16.68 16.42 20.35
N GLU A 302 16.52 16.91 21.57
CA GLU A 302 15.63 16.36 22.60
C GLU A 302 14.17 16.26 22.16
N ARG A 303 13.71 17.18 21.30
CA ARG A 303 12.32 17.19 20.82
C ARG A 303 12.00 15.98 19.95
N VAL A 304 12.94 15.57 19.10
CA VAL A 304 12.80 14.37 18.26
C VAL A 304 12.77 13.13 19.12
N VAL A 305 13.72 13.00 20.04
CA VAL A 305 13.80 11.84 20.93
C VAL A 305 12.59 11.74 21.83
N SER A 306 12.10 12.84 22.39
CA SER A 306 10.88 12.89 23.21
C SER A 306 9.67 12.33 22.44
N ARG A 307 9.45 12.78 21.19
CA ARG A 307 8.35 12.27 20.34
C ARG A 307 8.50 10.78 20.06
N ILE A 308 9.71 10.31 19.79
CA ILE A 308 9.97 8.89 19.55
C ILE A 308 9.69 8.08 20.82
N THR A 309 10.23 8.49 21.97
CA THR A 309 10.06 7.73 23.23
C THR A 309 8.62 7.66 23.72
N GLU A 310 7.80 8.66 23.41
CA GLU A 310 6.40 8.72 23.80
C GLU A 310 5.48 7.90 22.86
N ASN A 311 5.80 7.84 21.56
CA ASN A 311 4.87 7.35 20.53
C ASN A 311 5.34 6.10 19.78
N TYR A 312 6.54 5.59 20.06
CA TYR A 312 7.13 4.45 19.35
C TYR A 312 7.32 3.26 20.29
N LEU A 313 6.99 2.09 19.79
CA LEU A 313 7.42 0.83 20.38
C LEU A 313 8.92 0.66 20.13
N ILE A 314 9.72 0.74 21.21
CA ILE A 314 11.18 0.60 21.11
C ILE A 314 11.56 -0.89 21.13
N CYS A 315 12.01 -1.39 19.98
CA CYS A 315 12.51 -2.74 19.78
C CYS A 315 14.04 -2.74 19.79
N LYS A 316 14.63 -2.99 20.97
CA LYS A 316 16.09 -3.13 21.11
C LYS A 316 16.52 -4.55 20.74
N ILE A 317 17.25 -4.66 19.63
CA ILE A 317 17.84 -5.91 19.13
C ILE A 317 19.31 -5.95 19.53
N TYR A 318 19.72 -7.07 20.12
CA TYR A 318 21.11 -7.33 20.46
C TYR A 318 21.52 -8.74 20.05
N GLY A 319 22.79 -8.91 19.76
CA GLY A 319 23.38 -10.14 19.24
C GLY A 319 24.62 -9.81 18.42
N ASP A 320 25.23 -10.85 17.87
CA ASP A 320 26.37 -10.71 16.97
C ASP A 320 25.95 -10.23 15.57
N ASP A 321 26.93 -9.80 14.78
CA ASP A 321 26.70 -9.49 13.37
C ASP A 321 26.38 -10.78 12.58
N ILE A 322 25.13 -10.89 12.14
CA ILE A 322 24.61 -12.04 11.40
C ILE A 322 25.24 -12.11 10.00
N ARG A 323 25.63 -10.96 9.42
CA ARG A 323 26.27 -10.91 8.10
C ARG A 323 27.63 -11.61 8.15
N ILE A 324 28.36 -11.45 9.26
CA ILE A 324 29.62 -12.14 9.52
C ILE A 324 29.39 -13.64 9.71
N LYS A 325 28.38 -14.04 10.49
CA LYS A 325 28.03 -15.46 10.66
C LYS A 325 27.69 -16.14 9.32
N LYS A 326 26.95 -15.45 8.44
CA LYS A 326 26.62 -15.93 7.10
C LYS A 326 27.84 -16.06 6.19
N SER A 327 28.80 -15.13 6.26
CA SER A 327 30.03 -15.23 5.44
C SER A 327 30.93 -16.39 5.82
N PHE A 328 30.90 -16.84 7.08
CA PHE A 328 31.68 -18.01 7.54
C PHE A 328 30.96 -19.34 7.35
N ALA A 329 29.67 -19.33 7.03
CA ALA A 329 28.87 -20.54 6.79
C ALA A 329 28.82 -20.96 5.31
N ASN A 330 29.29 -20.09 4.40
CA ASN A 330 29.32 -20.31 2.95
C ASN A 330 30.69 -20.77 2.44
#